data_AF-A0A3D2AZZ3-F1
#
_entry.id   AF-A0A3D2AZZ3-F1
#
_cell.length_a   1.000
_cell.length_b   1.000
_cell.length_c   1.000
_cell.angle_alpha   90.00
_cell.angle_beta   90.00
_cell.angle_gamma   90.00
#
_symmetry.space_group_name_H-M   'P 1'
#
loop_
_entity.id
_entity.type
_entity.pdbx_description
1 polymer ?
#
loop_
_entity_poly.entity_id
_entity_poly.type
_entity_poly.pdbx_seq_one_letter_code
_entity_poly.pdbx_strand_id
1 'polypeptide(L)' 'QLQPDVLVKGADWMADQIVGRATVEARGGRVVRGEIEQGHSTTAIVNRIRSLHPKSHF' A
#
# COMPACT_ATOMS: atom_id res chain seq x y z
N GLN A 1 3.44 12.14 -19.98
CA GLN A 1 3.15 11.33 -18.79
C GLN A 1 4.46 11.11 -18.04
N LEU A 2 4.47 11.20 -16.71
CA LEU A 2 5.68 11.01 -15.91
C LEU A 2 6.11 9.53 -15.90
N GLN A 3 7.41 9.29 -15.96
CA GLN A 3 8.03 7.96 -16.12
C GLN A 3 9.21 7.83 -15.14
N PRO A 4 8.98 7.40 -13.89
CA PRO A 4 10.02 7.41 -12.85
C PRO A 4 11.08 6.30 -13.05
N ASP A 5 12.34 6.58 -12.74
CA ASP A 5 13.40 5.55 -12.79
C ASP A 5 13.18 4.43 -11.75
N VAL A 6 12.50 4.77 -10.64
CA VAL A 6 12.14 3.81 -9.58
C VAL A 6 10.67 3.96 -9.20
N LEU A 7 9.93 2.85 -9.22
CA LEU A 7 8.56 2.74 -8.72
C LEU A 7 8.55 1.93 -7.42
N VAL A 8 8.08 2.53 -6.33
CA VAL A 8 7.96 1.84 -5.04
C VAL A 8 6.48 1.59 -4.73
N LYS A 9 6.15 0.35 -4.33
CA LYS A 9 4.87 -0.03 -3.75
C LYS A 9 5.10 -0.84 -2.48
N GLY A 10 4.09 -0.91 -1.62
CA GLY A 10 4.14 -1.78 -0.45
C GLY A 10 4.33 -3.25 -0.85
N ALA A 11 5.01 -4.02 -0.02
CA ALA A 11 5.26 -5.44 -0.24
C ALA A 11 4.00 -6.32 -0.13
N ASP A 12 2.88 -5.74 0.31
CA ASP A 12 1.54 -6.32 0.26
C ASP A 12 1.03 -6.51 -1.18
N TRP A 13 1.55 -5.75 -2.15
CA TRP A 13 1.28 -5.98 -3.56
C TRP A 13 2.09 -7.17 -4.08
N MET A 14 1.38 -8.15 -4.65
CA MET A 14 2.03 -9.16 -5.48
C MET A 14 2.74 -8.46 -6.63
N ALA A 15 3.91 -9.01 -6.97
CA ALA A 15 4.80 -8.40 -7.93
C ALA A 15 4.03 -8.06 -9.22
N ASP A 16 3.45 -9.06 -9.85
CA ASP A 16 2.70 -8.99 -11.11
C ASP A 16 1.45 -8.10 -11.06
N GLN A 17 1.00 -7.68 -9.88
CA GLN A 17 -0.14 -6.80 -9.69
C GLN A 17 0.23 -5.31 -9.53
N ILE A 18 1.51 -4.95 -9.63
CA ILE A 18 1.95 -3.56 -9.54
C ILE A 18 1.66 -2.83 -10.86
N VAL A 19 0.62 -1.99 -10.84
CA VAL A 19 0.27 -1.10 -11.96
C VAL A 19 1.46 -0.17 -12.29
N GLY A 20 1.83 -0.13 -13.57
CA GLY A 20 2.97 0.66 -14.06
C GLY A 20 4.30 -0.10 -14.09
N ARG A 21 4.37 -1.33 -13.57
CA ARG A 21 5.57 -2.17 -13.65
C ARG A 21 6.10 -2.27 -15.08
N ALA A 22 5.28 -2.76 -16.00
CA ALA A 22 5.72 -3.07 -17.36
C ALA A 22 6.32 -1.84 -18.04
N THR A 23 5.71 -0.68 -17.82
CA THR A 23 6.19 0.60 -18.32
C THR A 23 7.53 1.03 -17.70
N VAL A 24 7.75 0.78 -16.41
CA VAL A 24 9.00 1.10 -15.71
C VAL A 24 10.13 0.15 -16.11
N GLU A 25 9.87 -1.16 -16.11
CA GLU A 25 10.88 -2.18 -16.41
C GLU A 25 11.27 -2.19 -17.90
N ALA A 26 10.32 -1.94 -18.82
CA ALA A 26 10.61 -1.89 -20.26
C ALA A 26 11.61 -0.79 -20.67
N ARG A 27 11.77 0.25 -19.84
CA ARG A 27 12.76 1.32 -20.04
C ARG A 27 14.03 1.15 -19.20
N GLY A 28 14.20 0.02 -18.52
CA GLY A 28 15.33 -0.24 -17.62
C GLY A 28 15.21 0.35 -16.22
N GLY A 29 14.04 0.86 -15.84
CA GLY A 29 13.76 1.30 -14.47
C GLY A 29 13.53 0.12 -13.51
N ARG A 30 13.42 0.43 -12.21
CA ARG A 30 13.29 -0.58 -11.16
C ARG A 30 11.96 -0.48 -10.42
N VAL A 31 11.31 -1.62 -10.19
CA VAL A 31 10.19 -1.73 -9.25
C VAL A 31 10.68 -2.29 -7.93
N VAL A 32 10.38 -1.59 -6.83
CA VAL A 32 10.76 -1.99 -5.47
C VAL A 32 9.49 -2.24 -4.65
N ARG A 33 9.47 -3.37 -3.94
CA ARG A 33 8.46 -3.69 -2.94
C ARG A 33 9.03 -3.34 -1.56
N GLY A 34 8.52 -2.28 -0.95
CA GLY A 34 8.97 -1.80 0.36
C GLY A 34 8.27 -2.53 1.50
N GLU A 35 9.00 -2.82 2.57
CA GLU A 35 8.41 -3.36 3.80
C GLU A 35 7.37 -2.39 4.38
N ILE A 36 6.31 -2.97 4.96
CA ILE A 36 5.21 -2.21 5.55
C ILE A 36 5.27 -2.39 7.05
N GLU A 37 5.35 -1.27 7.76
CA GLU A 37 5.30 -1.26 9.21
C GLU A 37 3.92 -1.74 9.69
N GLN A 38 3.92 -2.78 10.52
CA GLN A 38 2.69 -3.37 11.04
C GLN A 38 2.07 -2.47 12.12
N GLY A 39 0.76 -2.60 12.32
CA GLY A 39 0.03 -1.84 13.34
C GLY A 39 -0.41 -0.44 12.91
N HIS A 40 0.05 0.06 11.76
CA HIS A 40 -0.31 1.38 11.22
C HIS A 40 -1.24 1.26 10.01
N SER A 41 -2.47 0.82 10.22
CA SER A 41 -3.50 0.86 9.16
C SER A 41 -4.68 1.74 9.56
N THR A 42 -5.25 2.45 8.58
CA THR A 42 -6.49 3.22 8.78
C THR A 42 -7.61 2.33 9.32
N THR A 43 -7.71 1.08 8.84
CA THR A 43 -8.66 0.10 9.35
C THR A 43 -8.44 -0.21 10.83
N ALA A 44 -7.19 -0.43 11.26
CA ALA A 44 -6.86 -0.66 12.67
C ALA A 44 -7.20 0.56 13.53
N ILE A 45 -6.90 1.77 13.04
CA ILE A 45 -7.26 3.03 13.71
C ILE A 45 -8.78 3.14 13.88
N VAL A 46 -9.55 2.94 12.81
CA VAL A 46 -11.02 2.99 12.85
C VAL A 46 -11.59 1.94 13.80
N ASN A 47 -11.07 0.71 13.76
CA ASN A 47 -11.52 -0.36 14.67
C ASN A 47 -11.22 -0.03 16.13
N ARG A 48 -10.05 0.55 16.42
CA ARG A 48 -9.68 1.03 17.76
C ARG A 48 -10.63 2.14 18.24
N ILE A 49 -10.98 3.08 17.37
CA ILE A 49 -11.94 4.15 17.71
C ILE A 49 -13.32 3.53 18.02
N ARG A 50 -13.79 2.58 17.19
CA ARG A 50 -15.07 1.89 17.41
C ARG A 50 -15.10 1.06 18.70
N SER A 51 -13.99 0.43 19.09
CA SER A 51 -13.93 -0.34 20.33
C SER A 51 -13.97 0.55 21.58
N LEU A 52 -13.49 1.79 21.48
CA LEU A 52 -13.55 2.77 22.58
C LEU A 52 -14.94 3.41 22.72
N HIS A 53 -15.74 3.42 21.64
CA HIS A 53 -17.09 3.97 21.60
C HIS A 53 -18.09 2.93 21.06
N PRO A 54 -18.47 1.92 21.87
CA PRO A 54 -19.49 0.97 21.47
C PRO A 54 -20.77 1.72 21.08
N LYS A 55 -21.40 1.34 19.97
CA LYS A 55 -22.68 1.92 19.61
C LYS A 55 -23.66 1.70 20.76
N SER A 56 -24.20 2.79 21.32
CA SER A 56 -25.29 2.71 22.28
C SER A 56 -26.48 2.06 21.57
N HIS A 57 -26.86 0.88 22.02
CA HIS A 57 -28.13 0.28 21.63
C HIS A 57 -29.23 1.11 22.32
N PHE A 58 -29.91 1.95 21.54
CA PHE A 58 -31.24 2.44 21.86
C PHE A 58 -32.25 1.57 21.11
#